data_AF-A0A239RKZ5-F1
#
_entry.id   AF-A0A239RKZ5-F1
#
_cell.length_a   1.000
_cell.length_b   1.000
_cell.length_c   1.000
_cell.angle_alpha   90.00
_cell.angle_beta   90.00
_cell.angle_gamma   90.00
#
_symmetry.space_group_name_H-M   'P 1'
#
loop_
_entity.id
_entity.type
_entity.pdbx_description
1 polymer ?
#
loop_
_entity_poly.entity_id
_entity_poly.type
_entity_poly.pdbx_seq_one_letter_code
_entity_poly.pdbx_strand_id
1 'polypeptide(L)' 'MFKLIKDIVFAVRFKRAVRKADYFHHITHRKYMVIVVKGKLEVLSKQELKKFVSNGIFLKGTTIGDIEAKALYITM' A
#
# COMPACT_ATOMS: atom_id res chain seq x y z
N MET A 1 25.77 9.69 -3.28
CA MET A 1 25.88 8.35 -2.64
C MET A 1 24.73 8.02 -1.68
N PHE A 2 24.41 8.86 -0.69
CA PHE A 2 23.35 8.55 0.30
C PHE A 2 21.95 8.34 -0.29
N LYS A 3 21.57 9.07 -1.35
CA LYS A 3 20.31 8.84 -2.09
C LYS A 3 20.24 7.44 -2.71
N LEU A 4 21.28 7.02 -3.43
CA LEU A 4 21.36 5.69 -4.05
C LEU A 4 21.17 4.55 -3.04
N ILE A 5 21.77 4.65 -1.85
CA ILE A 5 21.62 3.63 -0.81
C ILE A 5 20.16 3.55 -0.32
N LYS A 6 19.52 4.71 -0.11
CA LYS A 6 18.10 4.77 0.27
C LYS A 6 17.19 4.22 -0.83
N ASP A 7 17.48 4.51 -2.08
CA ASP A 7 16.70 4.06 -3.23
C ASP A 7 16.78 2.54 -3.39
N ILE A 8 17.97 1.95 -3.21
CA ILE A 8 18.17 0.49 -3.22
C ILE A 8 17.39 -0.16 -2.08
N VAL A 9 17.50 0.36 -0.85
CA VAL A 9 16.76 -0.16 0.31
C VAL A 9 15.25 -0.05 0.07
N PHE A 10 14.78 1.05 -0.49
CA PHE A 10 13.38 1.24 -0.83
C PHE A 10 12.91 0.23 -1.88
N ALA A 11 13.69 0.03 -2.95
CA ALA A 11 13.38 -0.93 -4.01
C ALA A 11 13.26 -2.36 -3.48
N VAL A 12 14.15 -2.79 -2.58
CA VAL A 12 14.07 -4.11 -1.95
C VAL A 12 12.82 -4.25 -1.09
N ARG A 13 12.49 -3.23 -0.28
CA ARG A 13 11.28 -3.23 0.54
C ARG A 13 10.01 -3.22 -0.31
N PHE A 14 10.02 -2.45 -1.40
CA PHE A 14 8.92 -2.39 -2.36
C PHE A 14 8.68 -3.75 -3.03
N LYS A 15 9.73 -4.40 -3.52
CA LYS A 15 9.64 -5.75 -4.09
C LYS A 15 9.06 -6.77 -3.10
N ARG A 16 9.42 -6.67 -1.81
CA ARG A 16 8.83 -7.50 -0.75
C ARG A 16 7.34 -7.20 -0.52
N ALA A 17 6.96 -5.92 -0.53
CA ALA A 17 5.58 -5.50 -0.37
C ALA A 17 4.69 -5.97 -1.53
N VAL A 18 5.17 -5.87 -2.78
CA VAL A 18 4.48 -6.38 -3.98
C VAL A 18 4.25 -7.89 -3.87
N ARG A 19 5.31 -8.67 -3.58
CA ARG A 19 5.17 -10.14 -3.38
C ARG A 19 4.17 -10.49 -2.29
N LYS A 20 4.13 -9.73 -1.19
CA LYS A 20 3.17 -9.92 -0.11
C LYS A 20 1.74 -9.60 -0.56
N ALA A 21 1.56 -8.54 -1.35
CA ALA A 21 0.26 -8.18 -1.92
C ALA A 21 -0.25 -9.28 -2.86
N ASP A 22 0.59 -9.79 -3.76
CA ASP A 22 0.23 -10.88 -4.68
C ASP A 22 -0.10 -12.17 -3.92
N TYR A 23 0.68 -12.50 -2.89
CA TYR A 23 0.41 -13.66 -2.03
C TYR A 23 -0.95 -13.54 -1.31
N PHE A 24 -1.26 -12.37 -0.75
CA PHE A 24 -2.55 -12.15 -0.10
C PHE A 24 -3.72 -12.14 -1.08
N HIS A 25 -3.52 -11.59 -2.28
CA HIS A 25 -4.48 -11.70 -3.36
C HIS A 25 -4.74 -13.16 -3.72
N HIS A 26 -3.68 -13.97 -3.87
CA HIS A 26 -3.80 -15.38 -4.23
C HIS A 26 -4.60 -16.19 -3.20
N ILE A 27 -4.45 -15.90 -1.91
CA ILE A 27 -5.13 -16.65 -0.84
C ILE A 27 -6.57 -16.18 -0.62
N THR A 28 -6.79 -14.87 -0.65
CA THR A 28 -8.09 -14.30 -0.24
C THR A 28 -8.97 -13.91 -1.43
N HIS A 29 -8.42 -13.91 -2.64
CA HIS A 29 -9.05 -13.41 -3.87
C HIS A 29 -9.56 -11.96 -3.75
N ARG A 30 -8.94 -11.16 -2.89
CA ARG A 30 -9.27 -9.73 -2.69
C ARG A 30 -8.24 -8.84 -3.37
N LYS A 31 -8.64 -7.60 -3.66
CA LYS A 31 -7.74 -6.56 -4.16
C LYS A 31 -6.90 -5.99 -3.01
N TYR A 32 -5.59 -6.10 -3.14
CA TYR A 32 -4.59 -5.50 -2.26
C TYR A 32 -3.86 -4.36 -2.95
N MET A 33 -3.41 -3.42 -2.13
CA MET A 33 -2.71 -2.22 -2.57
C MET A 33 -1.47 -2.02 -1.71
N VAL A 34 -0.39 -1.58 -2.35
CA VAL A 34 0.82 -1.12 -1.66
C VAL A 34 0.76 0.40 -1.58
N ILE A 35 0.68 0.93 -0.38
CA ILE A 35 0.64 2.38 -0.13
C ILE A 35 1.80 2.80 0.78
N VAL A 36 2.18 4.08 0.72
CA VAL A 36 3.15 4.66 1.65
C VAL A 36 2.42 5.39 2.77
N VAL A 37 2.56 4.91 4.00
CA VAL A 37 2.00 5.53 5.20
C VAL A 37 3.15 5.96 6.11
N LYS A 38 3.26 7.26 6.39
CA LYS A 38 4.32 7.82 7.26
C LYS A 38 5.74 7.32 6.89
N GLY A 39 6.03 7.21 5.60
CA GLY A 39 7.33 6.74 5.09
C GLY A 39 7.55 5.23 5.11
N LYS A 40 6.53 4.42 5.47
CA LYS A 40 6.57 2.95 5.43
C LYS A 40 5.67 2.42 4.32
N LEU A 41 6.10 1.34 3.68
CA LEU A 41 5.32 0.59 2.71
C LEU A 41 4.38 -0.35 3.44
N GLU A 42 3.07 -0.15 3.27
CA GLU A 42 2.02 -0.97 3.86
C GLU A 42 1.23 -1.66 2.75
N VAL A 43 0.83 -2.90 3.01
CA VAL A 43 0.04 -3.73 2.10
C VAL A 43 -1.35 -3.90 2.70
N LEU A 44 -2.37 -3.33 2.07
CA LEU A 44 -3.73 -3.29 2.61
C LEU A 44 -4.75 -3.68 1.56
N SER A 45 -5.81 -4.38 1.97
CA SER A 45 -6.94 -4.66 1.10
C SER A 45 -7.87 -3.46 0.96
N LYS A 46 -8.64 -3.41 -0.13
CA LYS A 46 -9.68 -2.38 -0.33
C LYS A 46 -10.71 -2.35 0.81
N GLN A 47 -10.98 -3.50 1.44
CA GLN A 47 -11.88 -3.58 2.60
C GLN A 47 -11.27 -2.98 3.87
N GLU A 48 -9.99 -3.23 4.13
CA GLU A 48 -9.27 -2.63 5.26
C GLU A 48 -9.14 -1.12 5.09
N LEU A 49 -8.84 -0.66 3.87
CA LEU A 49 -8.81 0.78 3.56
C LEU A 49 -10.17 1.43 3.82
N LYS A 50 -11.28 0.80 3.42
CA LYS A 50 -12.63 1.26 3.76
C LYS A 50 -12.83 1.43 5.26
N LYS A 51 -12.43 0.42 6.05
CA LYS A 51 -12.52 0.47 7.52
C LYS A 51 -11.66 1.56 8.13
N PHE A 52 -10.45 1.78 7.61
CA PHE A 52 -9.56 2.83 8.11
C PHE A 52 -10.04 4.24 7.77
N VAL A 53 -10.64 4.42 6.58
CA VAL A 53 -11.30 5.68 6.20
C VAL A 53 -12.52 5.93 7.10
N SER A 54 -13.37 4.92 7.34
CA SER A 54 -14.53 5.08 8.24
C SER A 54 -14.12 5.35 9.69
N ASN A 55 -13.00 4.80 10.13
CA ASN A 55 -12.47 5.00 11.48
C ASN A 55 -11.71 6.34 11.65
N GLY A 56 -11.62 7.16 10.60
CA GLY A 56 -10.98 8.48 10.67
C GLY A 56 -9.45 8.43 10.84
N ILE A 57 -8.81 7.33 10.46
CA ILE A 57 -7.34 7.18 10.55
C ILE A 57 -6.63 8.04 9.50
N PHE A 58 -7.29 8.28 8.36
CA PHE A 58 -6.82 9.16 7.30
C PHE A 58 -7.28 10.61 7.51
N LEU A 59 -6.63 11.56 6.82
CA LEU A 59 -7.02 12.97 6.84
C LEU A 59 -8.50 13.12 6.47
N LYS A 60 -9.19 14.06 7.14
CA LYS A 60 -10.62 14.31 6.90
C LYS A 60 -10.85 14.65 5.43
N GLY A 61 -11.79 13.94 4.78
CA GLY A 61 -12.07 14.07 3.35
C GLY A 61 -11.27 13.14 2.43
N THR A 62 -10.36 12.31 2.96
CA THR A 62 -9.67 11.28 2.15
C THR A 62 -10.68 10.24 1.68
N THR A 63 -10.84 10.12 0.35
CA THR A 63 -11.65 9.07 -0.24
C THR A 63 -10.79 7.84 -0.56
N ILE A 64 -11.44 6.69 -0.75
CA ILE A 64 -10.74 5.48 -1.20
C ILE A 64 -10.11 5.74 -2.57
N GLY A 65 -10.80 6.44 -3.49
CA GLY A 65 -10.27 6.77 -4.81
C GLY A 65 -8.96 7.55 -4.75
N ASP A 66 -8.83 8.48 -3.80
CA ASP A 66 -7.58 9.21 -3.57
C ASP A 66 -6.43 8.29 -3.12
N ILE A 67 -6.76 7.27 -2.33
CA ILE A 67 -5.79 6.25 -1.87
C ILE A 67 -5.41 5.34 -3.03
N GLU A 68 -6.37 4.89 -3.84
CA GLU A 68 -6.11 4.07 -5.04
C GLU A 68 -5.21 4.84 -6.03
N ALA A 69 -5.47 6.14 -6.24
CA ALA A 69 -4.67 6.99 -7.12
C ALA A 69 -3.23 7.21 -6.63
N LYS A 70 -2.99 7.12 -5.32
CA LYS A 70 -1.66 7.24 -4.69
C LYS A 70 -1.01 5.89 -4.39
N ALA A 71 -1.67 4.78 -4.68
CA ALA A 71 -1.12 3.46 -4.46
C ALA A 71 0.06 3.24 -5.41
N LEU A 72 1.16 2.69 -4.88
CA LEU A 72 2.34 2.36 -5.67
C LEU A 72 2.14 1.07 -6.47
N TYR A 73 1.20 0.22 -6.04
CA TYR A 73 0.85 -1.02 -6.71
C TYR A 73 -0.55 -1.44 -6.28
N ILE A 74 -1.30 -2.03 -7.21
CA ILE A 74 -2.63 -2.60 -6.99
C ILE A 74 -2.62 -3.99 -7.63
N THR A 75 -3.01 -5.00 -6.87
CA THR A 75 -3.23 -6.35 -7.43
C THR A 75 -4.55 -6.35 -8.22
N MET A 76 -4.55 -6.96 -9.41
CA MET A 76 -5.76 -7.08 -10.22
C MET A 76 -6.74 -8.09 -9.63
#